data_AF-A0AA42U0M6-F1
#
_entry.id   AF-A0AA42U0M6-F1
#
_cell.length_a   1.000
_cell.length_b   1.000
_cell.length_c   1.000
_cell.angle_alpha   90.00
_cell.angle_beta   90.00
_cell.angle_gamma   90.00
#
_symmetry.space_group_name_H-M   'P 1'
#
loop_
_entity.id
_entity.type
_entity.pdbx_description
1 polymer ?
#
loop_
_entity_poly.entity_id
_entity_poly.type
_entity_poly.pdbx_seq_one_letter_code
_entity_poly.pdbx_strand_id
1 'polypeptide(L)' 'MANQMPDQKRVEDESARYLAEMSATQRTRLEHYARSKGITTEQAVTQIVTEFLAAEASH' A
#
# COMPACT_ATOMS: atom_id res chain seq x y z
N MET A 1 -22.97 4.70 11.87
CA MET A 1 -21.50 4.71 11.85
C MET A 1 -21.09 3.94 10.61
N ALA A 2 -20.78 4.64 9.51
CA ALA A 2 -20.39 3.98 8.27
C ALA A 2 -18.92 3.59 8.42
N ASN A 3 -18.66 2.28 8.56
CA ASN A 3 -17.32 1.71 8.41
C ASN A 3 -16.91 1.94 6.96
N GLN A 4 -16.32 3.10 6.67
CA GLN A 4 -15.91 3.45 5.33
C GLN A 4 -14.58 2.74 5.08
N MET A 5 -14.66 1.52 4.56
CA MET A 5 -13.53 0.90 3.87
C MET A 5 -12.92 1.96 2.94
N PRO A 6 -11.59 2.11 2.90
CA PRO A 6 -10.97 3.09 2.02
C PRO A 6 -11.48 2.85 0.59
N ASP A 7 -11.91 3.92 -0.09
CA ASP A 7 -12.40 3.85 -1.47
C ASP A 7 -11.35 3.09 -2.30
N GLN A 8 -11.73 1.92 -2.81
CA GLN A 8 -10.81 1.01 -3.48
C GLN A 8 -10.05 1.71 -4.60
N LYS A 9 -10.71 2.64 -5.31
CA LYS A 9 -10.09 3.42 -6.37
C LYS A 9 -8.97 4.31 -5.82
N ARG A 10 -9.19 4.95 -4.67
CA ARG A 10 -8.18 5.77 -3.99
C ARG A 10 -6.96 4.94 -3.59
N VAL A 11 -7.18 3.72 -3.07
CA VAL A 11 -6.08 2.80 -2.73
C VAL A 11 -5.27 2.45 -3.97
N GLU A 12 -5.92 2.11 -5.07
CA GLU A 12 -5.26 1.77 -6.34
C GLU A 12 -4.45 2.96 -6.89
N ASP A 13 -5.05 4.16 -6.91
CA ASP A 13 -4.40 5.39 -7.38
C ASP A 13 -3.16 5.76 -6.53
N GLU A 14 -3.29 5.75 -5.20
CA GLU A 14 -2.18 6.05 -4.29
C GLU A 14 -1.08 4.97 -4.36
N SER A 15 -1.47 3.70 -4.47
CA SER A 15 -0.52 2.58 -4.61
C SER A 15 0.33 2.72 -5.87
N ALA A 16 -0.30 2.99 -7.02
CA ALA A 16 0.37 3.18 -8.29
C ALA A 16 1.34 4.37 -8.23
N ARG A 17 0.92 5.48 -7.60
CA ARG A 17 1.76 6.66 -7.40
C ARG A 17 2.98 6.35 -6.54
N TYR A 18 2.80 5.71 -5.39
CA TYR A 18 3.93 5.36 -4.51
C TYR A 18 4.90 4.40 -5.18
N LEU A 19 4.42 3.44 -5.97
CA LEU A 19 5.26 2.53 -6.75
C LEU A 19 6.14 3.27 -7.79
N ALA A 20 5.58 4.29 -8.43
CA ALA A 20 6.25 5.11 -9.43
C ALA A 20 7.30 6.05 -8.83
N GLU A 21 7.01 6.63 -7.66
CA GLU A 21 7.89 7.58 -6.96
C GLU A 21 8.97 6.91 -6.10
N MET A 22 8.94 5.58 -5.98
CA MET A 22 9.80 4.82 -5.07
C MET A 22 11.28 4.80 -5.48
N SER A 23 12.17 5.13 -4.55
CA SER A 23 13.63 4.99 -4.76
C SER A 23 14.06 3.52 -4.87
N ALA A 24 15.24 3.28 -5.45
CA ALA A 24 15.81 1.93 -5.58
C ALA A 24 15.91 1.21 -4.22
N THR A 25 16.39 1.89 -3.18
CA THR A 25 16.50 1.31 -1.82
C THR A 25 15.14 0.92 -1.25
N GLN A 26 14.11 1.75 -1.44
CA GLN A 26 12.76 1.43 -0.98
C GLN A 26 12.18 0.26 -1.77
N ARG A 27 12.42 0.20 -3.09
CA ARG A 27 11.97 -0.91 -3.94
C ARG A 27 12.59 -2.24 -3.50
N THR A 28 13.90 -2.28 -3.23
CA THR A 28 14.56 -3.49 -2.69
C THR A 28 13.97 -3.93 -1.35
N ARG A 29 13.69 -2.99 -0.44
CA ARG A 29 13.05 -3.31 0.85
C ARG A 29 11.65 -3.88 0.65
N LEU A 30 10.87 -3.28 -0.25
CA LEU A 30 9.53 -3.76 -0.60
C LEU A 30 9.57 -5.16 -1.22
N GLU A 31 10.52 -5.44 -2.11
CA GLU A 31 10.70 -6.77 -2.71
C GLU A 31 11.01 -7.83 -1.65
N HIS A 32 11.89 -7.52 -0.68
CA HIS A 32 12.16 -8.42 0.44
C HIS A 32 10.93 -8.65 1.30
N TYR A 33 10.18 -7.59 1.62
CA TYR A 33 8.93 -7.68 2.37
C TYR A 33 7.90 -8.55 1.63
N ALA A 34 7.63 -8.25 0.35
CA ALA A 34 6.68 -8.97 -0.48
C ALA A 34 7.06 -10.45 -0.59
N ARG A 35 8.34 -10.77 -0.80
CA ARG A 35 8.85 -12.15 -0.81
C ARG A 35 8.63 -12.86 0.53
N SER A 36 8.87 -12.19 1.65
CA SER A 36 8.66 -12.78 3.00
C SER A 36 7.21 -13.14 3.28
N LYS A 37 6.27 -12.49 2.58
CA LYS A 37 4.82 -12.68 2.69
C LYS A 37 4.25 -13.55 1.56
N GLY A 38 5.04 -13.90 0.55
CA GLY A 38 4.59 -14.67 -0.62
C GLY A 38 3.62 -13.89 -1.53
N ILE A 39 3.74 -12.56 -1.59
CA ILE A 39 2.88 -11.67 -2.40
C ILE A 39 3.71 -10.88 -3.42
N THR A 40 3.05 -10.20 -4.36
CA THR A 40 3.74 -9.27 -5.28
C THR A 40 4.04 -7.92 -4.63
N THR A 41 4.95 -7.16 -5.23
CA THR A 41 5.25 -5.79 -4.79
C THR A 41 4.04 -4.87 -4.86
N GLU A 42 3.18 -5.04 -5.85
CA GLU A 42 1.93 -4.30 -6.01
C GLU A 42 0.98 -4.60 -4.86
N GLN A 43 0.76 -5.89 -4.57
CA GLN A 43 -0.08 -6.31 -3.45
C GLN A 43 0.44 -5.81 -2.10
N ALA A 44 1.76 -5.81 -1.91
CA ALA A 44 2.39 -5.28 -0.70
C ALA A 44 2.14 -3.77 -0.53
N VAL A 45 2.27 -2.98 -1.61
CA VAL A 45 2.01 -1.53 -1.56
C VAL A 45 0.54 -1.27 -1.30
N THR A 46 -0.36 -1.99 -1.97
CA THR A 46 -1.81 -1.91 -1.73
C THR A 46 -2.16 -2.19 -0.27
N GLN A 47 -1.55 -3.21 0.36
CA GLN A 47 -1.75 -3.48 1.78
C GLN A 47 -1.27 -2.32 2.67
N ILE A 48 -0.05 -1.82 2.44
CA ILE A 48 0.53 -0.72 3.22
C ILE A 48 -0.34 0.55 3.12
N VAL A 49 -0.76 0.92 1.91
CA VAL A 49 -1.63 2.08 1.68
C VAL A 49 -2.99 1.89 2.32
N THR A 50 -3.58 0.70 2.21
CA THR A 50 -4.87 0.38 2.85
C THR A 50 -4.78 0.55 4.36
N GLU A 51 -3.74 0.01 5.00
CA GLU A 51 -3.51 0.12 6.44
C GLU A 51 -3.29 1.57 6.88
N PHE A 52 -2.49 2.33 6.11
CA PHE A 52 -2.25 3.75 6.36
C PHE A 52 -3.56 4.56 6.32
N LEU A 53 -4.35 4.40 5.26
CA LEU A 53 -5.63 5.12 5.11
C LEU A 53 -6.65 4.74 6.18
N ALA A 54 -6.69 3.47 6.59
CA ALA A 54 -7.55 3.01 7.67
C ALA A 54 -7.15 3.61 9.03
N ALA A 55 -5.84 3.75 9.28
CA ALA A 55 -5.32 4.39 10.48
C ALA A 55 -5.68 5.89 10.52
N GLU A 56 -5.50 6.60 9.39
CA GLU A 56 -5.86 8.02 9.26
C GLU A 56 -7.37 8.26 9.44
N ALA A 57 -8.23 7.34 8.97
CA ALA A 57 -9.68 7.46 9.15
C ALA A 57 -10.16 7.22 10.59
N SER A 58 -9.30 6.67 11.45
CA SER A 58 -9.60 6.38 12.86
C SER A 58 -9.17 7.49 13.82
N HIS A 59 -8.53 8.54 13.31
CA HIS A 59 -8.12 9.75 14.02
C HIS A 59 -9.08 10.91 13.75
#